data_AF-A0A401PR06-F1
#
_entry.id   AF-A0A401PR06-F1
#
_cell.length_a   1.000
_cell.length_b   1.000
_cell.length_c   1.000
_cell.angle_alpha   90.00
_cell.angle_beta   90.00
_cell.angle_gamma   90.00
#
_symmetry.space_group_name_H-M   'P 1'
#
loop_
_entity.id
_entity.type
_entity.pdbx_description
1 polymer ?
#
loop_
_entity_poly.entity_id
_entity_poly.type
_entity_poly.pdbx_seq_one_letter_code
_entity_poly.pdbx_strand_id
1 'polypeptide(L)'
;MPLSAWHESQTFEVGDNGKPIATDAIVIGRANLMIVHTQLYHSGVYVCRANKPRTRQFVTAAAELRVLAPPMITQFPETISRIRASTARFACKADGEPTPRIRWLKNGEDIMSNGRVKIQNSGSLVINQIGLEDAAYYQCIAENRLGMACTTAKLAVTIREGLPSAPKSVSATPLTSTAVLVSWERPEHNSEQIIGFSLHYQKAVGTNNVEYQFAVNNDTTELQVKDLQPNTNYTFYVVAYSQLGASRTSHSMIVQTMEDDLVCSQLFLMKMKENA
;
A
#
# COMPACT_ATOMS: atom_id res chain seq x y z
N MET A 1 2.68 -71.76 -4.63
CA MET A 1 2.39 -72.84 -5.60
C MET A 1 1.78 -72.22 -6.84
N PRO A 2 2.23 -72.58 -8.05
CA PRO A 2 2.10 -71.72 -9.23
C PRO A 2 0.76 -71.92 -9.91
N LEU A 3 -0.04 -70.86 -10.05
CA LEU A 3 -1.28 -70.89 -10.84
C LEU A 3 -0.94 -70.68 -12.32
N SER A 4 -0.62 -71.82 -12.95
CA SER A 4 -1.07 -72.27 -14.27
C SER A 4 -1.45 -71.23 -15.32
N ALA A 5 -0.67 -71.25 -16.40
CA ALA A 5 -1.10 -71.15 -17.80
C ALA A 5 -2.09 -70.03 -18.17
N TRP A 6 -1.51 -68.89 -18.53
CA TRP A 6 -2.19 -67.80 -19.22
C TRP A 6 -2.52 -68.22 -20.66
N HIS A 7 -3.72 -68.75 -20.89
CA HIS A 7 -4.22 -69.06 -22.23
C HIS A 7 -4.76 -67.82 -22.97
N GLU A 8 -4.57 -67.87 -24.27
CA GLU A 8 -4.94 -66.93 -25.33
C GLU A 8 -6.43 -66.53 -25.29
N SER A 9 -6.74 -65.31 -25.77
CA SER A 9 -8.08 -64.70 -25.96
C SER A 9 -8.67 -63.82 -24.84
N GLN A 10 -7.86 -62.97 -24.19
CA GLN A 10 -8.39 -61.81 -23.45
C GLN A 10 -8.34 -60.55 -24.33
N THR A 11 -9.49 -59.90 -24.54
CA THR A 11 -9.57 -58.57 -25.16
C THR A 11 -9.45 -57.49 -24.08
N PHE A 12 -8.55 -56.53 -24.29
CA PHE A 12 -8.26 -55.44 -23.36
C PHE A 12 -8.96 -54.19 -23.84
N GLU A 13 -9.89 -53.68 -23.04
CA GLU A 13 -10.46 -52.36 -23.21
C GLU A 13 -9.82 -51.45 -22.16
N VAL A 14 -8.94 -50.56 -22.61
CA VAL A 14 -8.50 -49.43 -21.80
C VAL A 14 -9.43 -48.27 -22.14
N GLY A 15 -10.08 -47.68 -21.16
CA GLY A 15 -10.97 -46.54 -21.39
C GLY A 15 -10.94 -45.58 -20.21
N ASP A 16 -11.07 -44.30 -20.53
CA ASP A 16 -11.41 -43.25 -19.56
C ASP A 16 -12.93 -43.20 -19.48
N ASN A 17 -13.53 -43.76 -18.42
CA ASN A 17 -14.97 -43.68 -18.17
C ASN A 17 -15.89 -44.05 -19.38
N GLY A 18 -15.43 -44.92 -20.27
CA GLY A 18 -16.16 -45.31 -21.50
C GLY A 18 -15.91 -44.45 -22.74
N LYS A 19 -14.93 -43.53 -22.73
CA LYS A 19 -14.45 -42.83 -23.95
C LYS A 19 -13.36 -43.63 -24.67
N PRO A 20 -13.33 -43.61 -26.02
CA PRO A 20 -12.29 -44.27 -26.81
C PRO A 20 -10.89 -43.77 -26.45
N ILE A 21 -9.93 -44.68 -26.49
CA ILE A 21 -8.49 -44.41 -26.36
C ILE A 21 -8.10 -43.31 -27.36
N ALA A 22 -7.43 -42.26 -26.88
CA ALA A 22 -6.90 -41.18 -27.73
C ALA A 22 -6.00 -41.79 -28.83
N THR A 23 -5.99 -41.19 -30.03
CA THR A 23 -5.38 -41.78 -31.25
C THR A 23 -3.87 -42.03 -31.15
N ASP A 24 -3.23 -41.54 -30.10
CA ASP A 24 -1.81 -41.61 -29.75
C ASP A 24 -1.50 -42.62 -28.63
N ALA A 25 -2.49 -43.40 -28.20
CA ALA A 25 -2.32 -44.48 -27.25
C ALA A 25 -2.36 -45.86 -27.93
N ILE A 26 -1.33 -46.66 -27.68
CA ILE A 26 -1.13 -47.98 -28.28
C ILE A 26 -1.17 -49.02 -27.17
N VAL A 27 -1.97 -50.06 -27.35
CA VAL A 27 -1.90 -51.26 -26.50
C VAL A 27 -0.77 -52.15 -27.00
N ILE A 28 0.24 -52.40 -26.16
CA ILE A 28 1.40 -53.22 -26.50
C ILE A 28 1.38 -54.53 -25.70
N GLY A 29 1.55 -55.65 -26.40
CA GLY A 29 1.63 -56.98 -25.79
C GLY A 29 0.30 -57.41 -25.16
N ARG A 30 0.37 -58.05 -23.97
CA ARG A 30 -0.80 -58.65 -23.31
C ARG A 30 -1.62 -57.71 -22.43
N ALA A 31 -1.17 -56.49 -22.08
CA ALA A 31 -1.97 -55.59 -21.21
C ALA A 31 -1.39 -54.17 -21.03
N ASN A 32 -0.38 -53.74 -21.80
CA ASN A 32 0.30 -52.47 -21.52
C ASN A 32 -0.31 -51.34 -22.35
N LEU A 33 -0.67 -50.22 -21.69
CA LEU A 33 -1.03 -48.98 -22.35
C LEU A 33 0.21 -48.10 -22.50
N MET A 34 0.53 -47.69 -23.72
CA MET A 34 1.60 -46.72 -24.00
C MET A 34 1.01 -45.44 -24.59
N ILE A 35 1.32 -44.29 -23.99
CA ILE A 35 1.00 -42.95 -24.51
C ILE A 35 2.31 -42.33 -24.98
N VAL A 36 2.49 -42.17 -26.29
CA VAL A 36 3.81 -41.89 -26.87
C VAL A 36 4.21 -40.41 -26.73
N HIS A 37 3.26 -39.52 -26.47
CA HIS A 37 3.51 -38.10 -26.17
C HIS A 37 2.47 -37.58 -25.16
N THR A 38 2.85 -37.47 -23.89
CA THR A 38 1.92 -37.03 -22.85
C THR A 38 1.61 -35.53 -22.95
N GLN A 39 0.33 -35.18 -23.01
CA GLN A 39 -0.19 -33.82 -22.95
C GLN A 39 -1.10 -33.67 -21.73
N LEU A 40 -1.38 -32.45 -21.29
CA LEU A 40 -2.20 -32.21 -20.09
C LEU A 40 -3.54 -32.96 -20.12
N TYR A 41 -4.18 -33.05 -21.30
CA TYR A 41 -5.46 -33.73 -21.49
C TYR A 41 -5.39 -35.26 -21.39
N HIS A 42 -4.19 -35.86 -21.32
CA HIS A 42 -4.01 -37.28 -20.98
C HIS A 42 -4.12 -37.55 -19.47
N SER A 43 -4.24 -36.52 -18.63
CA SER A 43 -4.47 -36.74 -17.20
C SER A 43 -5.85 -37.33 -16.96
N GLY A 44 -5.95 -38.35 -16.11
CA GLY A 44 -7.22 -39.01 -15.83
C GLY A 44 -7.06 -40.39 -15.22
N VAL A 45 -8.20 -41.04 -14.97
CA VAL A 45 -8.24 -42.41 -14.45
C VAL A 45 -8.38 -43.37 -15.61
N TYR A 46 -7.38 -44.23 -15.77
CA TYR A 46 -7.36 -45.30 -16.75
C TYR A 46 -7.79 -46.60 -16.09
N VAL A 47 -8.79 -47.27 -16.69
CA VAL A 47 -9.28 -48.55 -16.20
C VAL A 47 -8.84 -49.68 -17.13
N CYS A 48 -8.19 -50.69 -16.56
CA CYS A 48 -7.92 -51.95 -17.21
C CYS A 48 -9.01 -52.94 -16.83
N ARG A 49 -9.62 -53.60 -17.83
CA ARG A 49 -10.66 -54.61 -17.63
C ARG A 49 -10.23 -55.96 -18.22
N ALA A 50 -10.27 -57.01 -17.41
CA ALA A 50 -10.00 -58.38 -17.84
C ALA A 50 -11.28 -59.22 -17.77
N ASN A 51 -11.70 -59.79 -18.90
CA ASN A 51 -12.91 -60.62 -19.01
C ASN A 51 -12.60 -62.11 -18.77
N LYS A 52 -13.52 -62.83 -18.12
CA LYS A 52 -13.50 -64.29 -17.94
C LYS A 52 -14.36 -64.95 -19.03
N PRO A 53 -13.77 -65.62 -20.05
CA PRO A 53 -14.47 -66.03 -21.27
C PRO A 53 -15.70 -66.93 -21.03
N ARG A 54 -15.65 -67.78 -20.00
CA ARG A 54 -16.69 -68.79 -19.72
C ARG A 54 -17.79 -68.33 -18.78
N THR A 55 -17.61 -67.22 -18.06
CA THR A 55 -18.53 -66.82 -16.99
C THR A 55 -19.19 -65.46 -17.22
N ARG A 56 -18.88 -64.78 -18.34
CA ARG A 56 -19.27 -63.36 -18.61
C ARG A 56 -18.88 -62.38 -17.50
N GLN A 57 -18.09 -62.82 -16.52
CA GLN A 57 -17.56 -61.98 -15.45
C GLN A 57 -16.35 -61.22 -15.95
N PHE A 58 -16.01 -60.14 -15.25
CA PHE A 58 -14.79 -59.38 -15.49
C PHE A 58 -14.24 -58.86 -14.18
N VAL A 59 -12.96 -58.53 -14.17
CA VAL A 59 -12.29 -57.81 -13.09
C VAL A 59 -11.72 -56.52 -13.66
N THR A 60 -11.70 -55.46 -12.85
CA THR A 60 -11.12 -54.17 -13.23
C THR A 60 -10.02 -53.77 -12.26
N ALA A 61 -9.06 -53.02 -12.77
CA ALA A 61 -8.09 -52.28 -11.99
C ALA A 61 -8.01 -50.86 -12.56
N ALA A 62 -7.88 -49.86 -11.69
CA ALA A 62 -7.79 -48.46 -12.10
C ALA A 62 -6.44 -47.86 -11.68
N ALA A 63 -5.91 -46.98 -12.52
CA ALA A 63 -4.72 -46.18 -12.23
C ALA A 63 -4.97 -44.73 -12.64
N GLU A 64 -4.48 -43.78 -11.86
CA GLU A 64 -4.53 -42.36 -12.18
C GLU A 64 -3.23 -41.94 -12.88
N LEU A 65 -3.33 -41.38 -14.09
CA LEU A 65 -2.24 -40.70 -14.76
C LEU A 65 -2.33 -39.22 -14.45
N ARG A 66 -1.26 -38.64 -13.89
CA ARG A 66 -1.11 -37.20 -13.70
C ARG A 66 0.00 -36.69 -14.60
N VAL A 67 -0.34 -35.88 -15.57
CA VAL A 67 0.65 -35.21 -16.41
C VAL A 67 1.13 -33.96 -15.68
N LEU A 68 2.40 -33.98 -15.29
CA LEU A 68 3.03 -32.87 -14.60
C LEU A 68 3.36 -31.74 -15.57
N ALA A 69 3.32 -30.50 -15.10
CA ALA A 69 3.67 -29.32 -15.89
C ALA A 69 4.49 -28.32 -15.06
N PRO A 70 5.50 -27.67 -15.67
CA PRO A 70 6.21 -26.58 -15.02
C PRO A 70 5.27 -25.39 -14.76
N PRO A 71 5.62 -24.47 -13.85
CA PRO A 71 4.79 -23.31 -13.56
C PRO A 71 4.65 -22.40 -14.78
N MET A 72 3.43 -21.91 -15.01
CA MET A 72 3.12 -20.90 -16.01
C MET A 72 2.34 -19.77 -15.34
N ILE A 73 2.86 -18.56 -15.38
CA ILE A 73 2.16 -17.38 -14.84
C ILE A 73 0.98 -17.06 -15.74
N THR A 74 -0.22 -17.02 -15.17
CA THR A 74 -1.49 -16.76 -15.85
C THR A 74 -2.09 -15.41 -15.51
N GLN A 75 -1.70 -14.81 -14.39
CA GLN A 75 -2.01 -13.43 -14.05
C GLN A 75 -0.71 -12.69 -13.74
N PHE A 76 -0.40 -11.67 -14.54
CA PHE A 76 0.81 -10.87 -14.39
C PHE A 76 0.54 -9.62 -13.55
N PRO A 77 1.48 -9.21 -12.69
CA PRO A 77 1.37 -7.97 -11.96
C PRO A 77 1.59 -6.77 -12.88
N GLU A 78 0.79 -5.74 -12.67
CA GLU A 78 0.92 -4.47 -13.38
C GLU A 78 1.92 -3.55 -12.69
N THR A 79 2.65 -2.76 -13.46
CA THR A 79 3.40 -1.62 -12.92
C THR A 79 2.42 -0.54 -12.48
N ILE A 80 2.54 -0.09 -11.23
CA ILE A 80 1.60 0.86 -10.62
C ILE A 80 2.32 2.07 -10.03
N SER A 81 1.63 3.21 -10.04
CA SER A 81 1.98 4.39 -9.24
C SER A 81 0.96 4.57 -8.13
N ARG A 82 1.41 4.86 -6.91
CA ARG A 82 0.56 5.03 -5.73
C ARG A 82 1.07 6.17 -4.84
N ILE A 83 0.16 6.75 -4.07
CA ILE A 83 0.47 7.86 -3.16
C ILE A 83 1.01 7.30 -1.83
N ARG A 84 1.97 7.98 -1.21
CA ARG A 84 2.48 7.67 0.14
C ARG A 84 1.31 7.46 1.13
N ALA A 85 1.49 6.54 2.08
CA ALA A 85 0.50 6.09 3.06
C ALA A 85 -0.73 5.35 2.49
N SER A 86 -0.85 5.17 1.17
CA SER A 86 -1.88 4.31 0.57
C SER A 86 -1.46 2.82 0.58
N THR A 87 -2.29 1.96 -0.02
CA THR A 87 -2.01 0.52 -0.19
C THR A 87 -1.63 0.20 -1.63
N ALA A 88 -0.54 -0.53 -1.82
CA ALA A 88 -0.15 -1.14 -3.08
C ALA A 88 -0.57 -2.61 -3.11
N ARG A 89 -1.02 -3.09 -4.29
CA ARG A 89 -1.39 -4.49 -4.51
C ARG A 89 -0.87 -4.95 -5.87
N PHE A 90 -0.15 -6.06 -5.87
CA PHE A 90 0.27 -6.76 -7.07
C PHE A 90 -0.40 -8.13 -7.12
N ALA A 91 -1.14 -8.40 -8.19
CA ALA A 91 -1.75 -9.71 -8.41
C ALA A 91 -0.79 -10.60 -9.20
N CYS A 92 -0.60 -11.83 -8.73
CA CYS A 92 0.14 -12.86 -9.46
C CYS A 92 -0.53 -14.21 -9.24
N LYS A 93 -0.75 -14.95 -10.33
CA LYS A 93 -1.27 -16.32 -10.31
C LYS A 93 -0.48 -17.16 -11.29
N ALA A 94 -0.32 -18.44 -10.96
CA ALA A 94 0.36 -19.40 -11.82
C ALA A 94 -0.36 -20.74 -11.78
N ASP A 95 -0.39 -21.39 -12.93
CA ASP A 95 -0.85 -22.76 -13.11
C ASP A 95 0.36 -23.69 -13.22
N GLY A 96 0.16 -24.97 -12.94
CA GLY A 96 1.21 -25.99 -13.00
C GLY A 96 0.81 -27.21 -12.18
N GLU A 97 1.44 -28.34 -12.47
CA GLU A 97 1.18 -29.60 -11.75
C GLU A 97 2.52 -30.24 -11.35
N PRO A 98 2.86 -30.31 -10.05
CA PRO A 98 2.05 -29.89 -8.90
C PRO A 98 1.81 -28.38 -8.83
N THR A 99 0.76 -27.96 -8.12
CA THR A 99 0.39 -26.54 -7.94
C THR A 99 1.59 -25.69 -7.52
N PRO A 100 1.95 -24.64 -8.27
CA PRO A 100 3.13 -23.83 -7.96
C PRO A 100 2.98 -23.04 -6.66
N ARG A 101 4.09 -22.92 -5.93
CA ARG A 101 4.21 -21.98 -4.81
C ARG A 101 4.58 -20.60 -5.36
N ILE A 102 3.88 -19.57 -4.92
CA ILE A 102 4.20 -18.17 -5.25
C ILE A 102 4.99 -17.53 -4.11
N ARG A 103 6.09 -16.86 -4.45
CA ARG A 103 6.85 -15.96 -3.57
C ARG A 103 7.19 -14.66 -4.29
N TRP A 104 7.54 -13.64 -3.52
CA TRP A 104 7.82 -12.30 -4.04
C TRP A 104 9.20 -11.81 -3.62
N LEU A 105 9.90 -11.14 -4.53
CA LEU A 105 11.13 -10.43 -4.25
C LEU A 105 10.92 -8.92 -4.34
N LYS A 106 11.62 -8.14 -3.51
CA LYS A 106 11.82 -6.69 -3.66
C LYS A 106 13.29 -6.44 -3.95
N ASN A 107 13.60 -5.88 -5.12
CA ASN A 107 15.00 -5.63 -5.55
C ASN A 107 15.92 -6.86 -5.44
N GLY A 108 15.37 -8.07 -5.64
CA GLY A 108 16.10 -9.34 -5.57
C GLY A 108 16.09 -10.04 -4.21
N GLU A 109 15.57 -9.41 -3.15
CA GLU A 109 15.50 -10.00 -1.82
C GLU A 109 14.10 -10.54 -1.50
N ASP A 110 14.02 -11.70 -0.84
CA ASP A 110 12.75 -12.35 -0.50
C ASP A 110 11.91 -11.51 0.46
N ILE A 111 10.64 -11.33 0.11
CA ILE A 111 9.66 -10.64 0.94
C ILE A 111 9.01 -11.62 1.89
N MET A 112 9.16 -11.34 3.19
CA MET A 112 8.45 -12.06 4.25
C MET A 112 7.21 -11.30 4.69
N SER A 113 6.09 -12.01 4.85
CA SER A 113 4.86 -11.42 5.38
C SER A 113 5.07 -10.93 6.81
N ASN A 114 4.52 -9.76 7.12
CA ASN A 114 4.52 -9.14 8.43
C ASN A 114 3.19 -8.35 8.64
N GLY A 115 3.12 -7.48 9.65
CA GLY A 115 1.92 -6.68 9.91
C GLY A 115 1.50 -5.78 8.73
N ARG A 116 2.48 -5.25 7.99
CA ARG A 116 2.30 -4.27 6.91
C ARG A 116 2.25 -4.91 5.52
N VAL A 117 3.10 -5.91 5.28
CA VAL A 117 3.28 -6.60 4.01
C VAL A 117 2.67 -8.00 4.09
N LYS A 118 1.78 -8.36 3.17
CA LYS A 118 1.11 -9.66 3.17
C LYS A 118 1.13 -10.29 1.80
N ILE A 119 1.59 -11.54 1.73
CA ILE A 119 1.37 -12.42 0.57
C ILE A 119 0.10 -13.22 0.85
N GLN A 120 -0.94 -12.98 0.06
CA GLN A 120 -2.23 -13.66 0.19
C GLN A 120 -2.16 -15.09 -0.39
N ASN A 121 -3.07 -15.97 0.05
CA ASN A 121 -3.22 -17.33 -0.51
C ASN A 121 -3.49 -17.32 -2.02
N SER A 122 -4.01 -16.21 -2.55
CA SER A 122 -4.21 -15.99 -3.98
C SER A 122 -2.92 -15.73 -4.77
N GLY A 123 -1.77 -15.65 -4.12
CA GLY A 123 -0.48 -15.25 -4.69
C GLY A 123 -0.27 -13.73 -4.74
N SER A 124 -1.29 -12.93 -4.39
CA SER A 124 -1.18 -11.46 -4.44
C SER A 124 -0.32 -10.90 -3.31
N LEU A 125 0.57 -9.97 -3.63
CA LEU A 125 1.31 -9.16 -2.66
C LEU A 125 0.51 -7.89 -2.33
N VAL A 126 0.34 -7.60 -1.04
CA VAL A 126 -0.31 -6.39 -0.52
C VAL A 126 0.64 -5.69 0.43
N ILE A 127 0.87 -4.40 0.21
CA ILE A 127 1.73 -3.55 1.04
C ILE A 127 0.88 -2.38 1.52
N ASN A 128 0.58 -2.33 2.81
CA ASN A 128 -0.18 -1.24 3.41
C ASN A 128 0.73 -0.08 3.81
N GLN A 129 0.18 1.13 3.88
CA GLN A 129 0.87 2.34 4.34
C GLN A 129 2.23 2.51 3.65
N ILE A 130 2.22 2.54 2.31
CA ILE A 130 3.46 2.57 1.54
C ILE A 130 4.30 3.83 1.81
N GLY A 131 5.61 3.65 1.94
CA GLY A 131 6.58 4.74 2.05
C GLY A 131 7.36 4.96 0.74
N LEU A 132 8.21 5.98 0.69
CA LEU A 132 9.05 6.24 -0.50
C LEU A 132 10.06 5.11 -0.72
N GLU A 133 10.50 4.47 0.36
CA GLU A 133 11.39 3.31 0.39
C GLU A 133 10.75 2.04 -0.20
N ASP A 134 9.42 2.02 -0.37
CA ASP A 134 8.74 0.91 -1.03
C ASP A 134 8.79 0.98 -2.56
N ALA A 135 9.19 2.12 -3.13
CA ALA A 135 9.40 2.26 -4.57
C ALA A 135 10.53 1.33 -5.03
N ALA A 136 10.19 0.30 -5.80
CA ALA A 136 11.09 -0.79 -6.15
C ALA A 136 10.55 -1.61 -7.33
N TYR A 137 11.37 -2.53 -7.82
CA TYR A 137 10.90 -3.63 -8.67
C TYR A 137 10.52 -4.81 -7.79
N TYR A 138 9.28 -5.28 -7.98
CA TYR A 138 8.71 -6.43 -7.32
C TYR A 138 8.65 -7.59 -8.31
N GLN A 139 9.27 -8.72 -7.97
CA GLN A 139 9.29 -9.91 -8.82
C GLN A 139 8.40 -10.99 -8.22
N CYS A 140 7.41 -11.45 -8.96
CA CYS A 140 6.67 -12.66 -8.62
C CYS A 140 7.42 -13.86 -9.16
N ILE A 141 7.59 -14.88 -8.32
CA ILE A 141 8.23 -16.14 -8.67
C ILE A 141 7.25 -17.27 -8.34
N ALA A 142 6.92 -18.08 -9.35
CA ALA A 142 6.13 -19.29 -9.22
C ALA A 142 7.05 -20.51 -9.42
N GLU A 143 7.09 -21.41 -8.44
CA GLU A 143 8.00 -22.55 -8.44
C GLU A 143 7.26 -23.87 -8.13
N ASN A 144 7.64 -24.93 -8.85
CA ASN A 144 7.30 -26.30 -8.48
C ASN A 144 8.51 -27.22 -8.77
N ARG A 145 8.38 -28.51 -8.50
CA ARG A 145 9.50 -29.47 -8.69
C ARG A 145 9.99 -29.62 -10.14
N LEU A 146 9.23 -29.14 -11.12
CA LEU A 146 9.60 -29.20 -12.54
C LEU A 146 10.26 -27.91 -13.04
N GLY A 147 10.16 -26.80 -12.30
CA GLY A 147 10.81 -25.56 -12.70
C GLY A 147 10.25 -24.31 -12.03
N MET A 148 10.56 -23.18 -12.64
CA MET A 148 10.26 -21.85 -12.12
C MET A 148 9.87 -20.91 -13.26
N ALA A 149 8.87 -20.07 -13.01
CA ALA A 149 8.50 -18.94 -13.86
C ALA A 149 8.58 -17.65 -13.03
N CYS A 150 8.97 -16.54 -13.65
CA CYS A 150 9.05 -15.25 -12.97
C CYS A 150 8.54 -14.10 -13.84
N THR A 151 8.09 -13.03 -13.19
CA THR A 151 7.68 -11.77 -13.82
C THR A 151 7.91 -10.62 -12.87
N THR A 152 8.07 -9.41 -13.40
CA THR A 152 8.46 -8.22 -12.64
C THR A 152 7.52 -7.06 -12.90
N ALA A 153 7.16 -6.32 -11.86
CA ALA A 153 6.42 -5.07 -11.93
C ALA A 153 7.08 -3.99 -11.08
N LYS A 154 6.92 -2.72 -11.47
CA LYS A 154 7.47 -1.58 -10.72
C LYS A 154 6.40 -0.96 -9.82
N LEU A 155 6.77 -0.59 -8.60
CA LEU A 155 6.03 0.35 -7.76
C LEU A 155 6.70 1.72 -7.87
N ALA A 156 5.95 2.73 -8.32
CA ALA A 156 6.31 4.13 -8.10
C ALA A 156 5.51 4.65 -6.90
N VAL A 157 6.16 5.38 -5.99
CA VAL A 157 5.50 6.05 -4.87
C VAL A 157 5.62 7.55 -5.04
N THR A 158 4.49 8.23 -5.11
CA THR A 158 4.42 9.69 -5.19
C THR A 158 3.90 10.26 -3.89
N ILE A 159 4.24 11.52 -3.61
CA ILE A 159 3.58 12.27 -2.55
C ILE A 159 2.36 12.95 -3.16
N ARG A 160 1.30 13.13 -2.38
CA ARG A 160 0.13 13.86 -2.84
C ARG A 160 0.52 15.32 -3.04
N GLU A 161 0.72 15.73 -4.29
CA GLU A 161 0.92 17.13 -4.64
C GLU A 161 -0.38 17.89 -4.39
N GLY A 162 -0.32 18.87 -3.48
CA GLY A 162 -1.43 19.74 -3.15
C GLY A 162 -1.02 20.74 -2.08
N LEU A 163 -1.70 21.88 -2.02
CA LEU A 163 -1.44 22.89 -0.99
C LEU A 163 -1.52 22.25 0.41
N PRO A 164 -0.60 22.61 1.33
CA PRO A 164 -0.71 22.23 2.72
C PRO A 164 -2.08 22.58 3.29
N SER A 165 -2.54 21.80 4.26
CA SER A 165 -3.68 22.21 5.08
C SER A 165 -3.31 23.44 5.94
N ALA A 166 -4.32 24.13 6.49
CA ALA A 166 -4.06 25.30 7.34
C ALA A 166 -3.33 24.88 8.65
N PRO A 167 -2.44 25.72 9.19
CA PRO A 167 -1.84 25.50 10.51
C PRO A 167 -2.90 25.29 11.59
N LYS A 168 -2.60 24.40 12.55
CA LYS A 168 -3.50 24.00 13.64
C LYS A 168 -3.19 24.77 14.92
N SER A 169 -4.12 24.74 15.87
CA SER A 169 -3.90 25.16 17.25
C SER A 169 -3.23 26.53 17.40
N VAL A 170 -3.59 27.49 16.53
CA VAL A 170 -3.03 28.84 16.58
C VAL A 170 -3.45 29.50 17.89
N SER A 171 -2.48 29.98 18.65
CA SER A 171 -2.69 30.70 19.89
C SER A 171 -1.88 31.99 19.89
N ALA A 172 -2.40 33.01 20.56
CA ALA A 172 -1.74 34.30 20.70
C ALA A 172 -1.82 34.74 22.17
N THR A 173 -0.67 35.08 22.74
CA THR A 173 -0.54 35.48 24.15
C THR A 173 0.15 36.84 24.23
N PRO A 174 -0.43 37.84 24.94
CA PRO A 174 0.23 39.12 25.12
C PRO A 174 1.45 38.94 26.03
N LEU A 175 2.61 39.45 25.61
CA LEU A 175 3.83 39.41 26.41
C LEU A 175 4.12 40.74 27.10
N THR A 176 3.86 41.86 26.40
CA THR A 176 4.02 43.22 26.90
C THR A 176 2.93 44.11 26.33
N SER A 177 2.97 45.41 26.61
CA SER A 177 2.12 46.40 25.97
C SER A 177 2.39 46.56 24.47
N THR A 178 3.55 46.12 23.98
CA THR A 178 3.98 46.29 22.59
C THR A 178 4.35 44.99 21.89
N ALA A 179 4.12 43.83 22.54
CA ALA A 179 4.48 42.54 21.97
C ALA A 179 3.49 41.42 22.28
N VAL A 180 3.29 40.54 21.31
CA VAL A 180 2.45 39.33 21.39
C VAL A 180 3.28 38.14 20.90
N LEU A 181 3.23 37.02 21.62
CA LEU A 181 3.76 35.74 21.18
C LEU A 181 2.65 34.94 20.51
N VAL A 182 2.86 34.56 19.25
CA VAL A 182 1.96 33.71 18.49
C VAL A 182 2.62 32.36 18.29
N SER A 183 1.91 31.27 18.59
CA SER A 183 2.36 29.90 18.35
C SER A 183 1.32 29.12 17.56
N TRP A 184 1.77 28.13 16.80
CA TRP A 184 0.91 27.29 15.96
C TRP A 184 1.46 25.87 15.87
N GLU A 185 0.61 24.93 15.52
CA GLU A 185 0.99 23.56 15.18
C GLU A 185 1.06 23.37 13.67
N ARG A 186 1.92 22.43 13.24
CA ARG A 186 2.01 22.05 11.84
C ARG A 186 0.67 21.52 11.31
N PRO A 187 0.39 21.68 10.02
CA PRO A 187 -0.83 21.13 9.41
C PRO A 187 -0.91 19.59 9.53
N GLU A 188 -2.08 19.01 9.25
CA GLU A 188 -2.28 17.55 9.30
C GLU A 188 -1.94 16.85 7.99
N HIS A 189 -2.21 17.54 6.88
CA HIS A 189 -2.05 17.02 5.53
C HIS A 189 -1.05 17.85 4.74
N ASN A 190 -0.18 17.14 4.01
CA ASN A 190 0.86 17.67 3.14
C ASN A 190 1.92 18.52 3.86
N SER A 191 2.19 18.21 5.14
CA SER A 191 3.11 18.98 5.97
C SER A 191 4.58 18.81 5.58
N GLU A 192 4.89 17.69 4.94
CA GLU A 192 6.21 17.39 4.37
C GLU A 192 6.57 18.23 3.13
N GLN A 193 5.59 18.91 2.52
CA GLN A 193 5.82 19.78 1.36
C GLN A 193 5.95 21.27 1.75
N ILE A 194 5.91 21.59 3.05
CA ILE A 194 5.96 22.97 3.56
C ILE A 194 7.38 23.52 3.47
N ILE A 195 7.50 24.70 2.87
CA ILE A 195 8.73 25.49 2.81
C ILE A 195 8.80 26.45 4.00
N GLY A 196 7.66 26.99 4.44
CA GLY A 196 7.58 27.87 5.59
C GLY A 196 6.16 28.28 5.96
N PHE A 197 6.06 29.19 6.93
CA PHE A 197 4.81 29.77 7.39
C PHE A 197 4.84 31.28 7.19
N SER A 198 3.67 31.87 6.92
CA SER A 198 3.48 33.32 6.98
C SER A 198 2.48 33.62 8.09
N LEU A 199 2.91 34.41 9.06
CA LEU A 199 2.06 34.96 10.11
C LEU A 199 1.50 36.29 9.64
N HIS A 200 0.19 36.45 9.68
CA HIS A 200 -0.52 37.64 9.27
C HIS A 200 -1.19 38.29 10.47
N TYR A 201 -1.16 39.62 10.54
CA TYR A 201 -1.84 40.36 11.58
C TYR A 201 -2.34 41.74 11.14
N GLN A 202 -3.40 42.20 11.78
CA GLN A 202 -3.99 43.52 11.58
C GLN A 202 -4.70 43.99 12.85
N LYS A 203 -4.98 45.29 12.97
CA LYS A 203 -5.86 45.78 14.03
C LYS A 203 -7.26 45.18 13.86
N ALA A 204 -7.87 44.72 14.96
CA ALA A 204 -9.18 44.08 14.93
C ALA A 204 -10.32 45.08 14.68
N VAL A 205 -10.10 46.37 15.00
CA VAL A 205 -11.11 47.43 14.92
C VAL A 205 -10.48 48.66 14.25
N GLY A 206 -11.11 49.14 13.17
CA GLY A 206 -10.67 50.32 12.40
C GLY A 206 -11.14 50.29 10.93
N THR A 207 -11.20 51.46 10.29
CA THR A 207 -11.59 51.62 8.87
C THR A 207 -10.40 51.44 7.90
N ASN A 208 -9.16 51.50 8.39
CA ASN A 208 -7.92 51.32 7.61
C ASN A 208 -7.09 50.15 8.18
N ASN A 209 -7.64 48.94 8.16
CA ASN A 209 -6.93 47.76 8.65
C ASN A 209 -5.89 47.32 7.60
N VAL A 210 -4.68 47.88 7.72
CA VAL A 210 -3.52 47.40 6.97
C VAL A 210 -3.10 46.06 7.57
N GLU A 211 -2.92 45.09 6.68
CA GLU A 211 -2.45 43.77 7.04
C GLU A 211 -0.92 43.70 6.92
N TYR A 212 -0.29 43.14 7.94
CA TYR A 212 1.14 42.92 8.02
C TYR A 212 1.44 41.42 8.00
N GLN A 213 2.61 41.03 7.47
CA GLN A 213 3.00 39.62 7.37
C GLN A 213 4.47 39.37 7.74
N PHE A 214 4.74 38.21 8.32
CA PHE A 214 6.08 37.69 8.59
C PHE A 214 6.23 36.27 8.05
N ALA A 215 7.13 36.08 7.08
CA ALA A 215 7.49 34.76 6.59
C ALA A 215 8.61 34.16 7.46
N VAL A 216 8.45 32.89 7.85
CA VAL A 216 9.40 32.11 8.63
C VAL A 216 9.62 30.75 7.98
N ASN A 217 10.73 30.10 8.31
CA ASN A 217 11.04 28.76 7.80
C ASN A 217 10.06 27.70 8.33
N ASN A 218 10.11 26.49 7.75
CA ASN A 218 9.19 25.41 8.12
C ASN A 218 9.41 24.83 9.52
N ASP A 219 10.53 25.12 10.18
CA ASP A 219 10.86 24.68 11.55
C ASP A 219 10.35 25.61 12.64
N THR A 220 9.99 26.84 12.26
CA THR A 220 9.47 27.83 13.19
C THR A 220 7.97 27.60 13.42
N THR A 221 7.58 27.39 14.68
CA THR A 221 6.18 27.21 15.12
C THR A 221 5.74 28.25 16.14
N GLU A 222 6.58 29.25 16.39
CA GLU A 222 6.29 30.37 17.27
C GLU A 222 7.01 31.63 16.80
N LEU A 223 6.39 32.80 16.98
CA LEU A 223 6.95 34.09 16.61
C LEU A 223 6.48 35.17 17.58
N GLN A 224 7.43 35.97 18.07
CA GLN A 224 7.13 37.18 18.82
C GLN A 224 6.95 38.36 17.86
N VAL A 225 5.74 38.90 17.81
CA VAL A 225 5.43 40.15 17.09
C VAL A 225 5.66 41.32 18.05
N LYS A 226 6.49 42.28 17.63
CA LYS A 226 6.88 43.46 18.42
C LYS A 226 6.33 44.74 17.78
N ASP A 227 6.62 45.88 18.42
CA ASP A 227 6.27 47.23 17.95
C ASP A 227 4.75 47.44 17.75
N LEU A 228 3.95 46.74 18.56
CA LEU A 228 2.50 46.89 18.61
C LEU A 228 2.09 48.06 19.49
N GLN A 229 0.85 48.52 19.34
CA GLN A 229 0.31 49.58 20.19
C GLN A 229 -0.22 49.01 21.51
N PRO A 230 0.01 49.70 22.65
CA PRO A 230 -0.58 49.36 23.94
C PRO A 230 -2.11 49.30 23.89
N ASN A 231 -2.69 48.43 24.73
CA ASN A 231 -4.13 48.30 24.93
C ASN A 231 -4.95 48.19 23.62
N THR A 232 -4.42 47.47 22.62
CA THR A 232 -5.00 47.42 21.27
C THR A 232 -5.31 45.99 20.86
N ASN A 233 -6.52 45.76 20.33
CA ASN A 233 -6.93 44.47 19.79
C ASN A 233 -6.34 44.24 18.40
N TYR A 234 -5.65 43.11 18.24
CA TYR A 234 -5.10 42.64 16.98
C TYR A 234 -5.67 41.27 16.62
N THR A 235 -5.94 41.06 15.34
CA THR A 235 -6.30 39.77 14.77
C THR A 235 -5.06 39.12 14.19
N PHE A 236 -4.78 37.88 14.56
CA PHE A 236 -3.66 37.07 14.06
C PHE A 236 -4.18 35.82 13.37
N TYR A 237 -3.53 35.43 12.27
CA TYR A 237 -3.73 34.13 11.65
C TYR A 237 -2.46 33.68 10.92
N VAL A 238 -2.33 32.39 10.64
CA VAL A 238 -1.13 31.82 10.02
C VAL A 238 -1.53 31.04 8.77
N VAL A 239 -0.71 31.12 7.72
CA VAL A 239 -0.78 30.27 6.53
C VAL A 239 0.52 29.48 6.38
N ALA A 240 0.43 28.25 5.87
CA ALA A 240 1.59 27.49 5.42
C ALA A 240 1.80 27.72 3.92
N TYR A 241 3.04 27.73 3.44
CA TYR A 241 3.30 27.83 1.99
C TYR A 241 4.25 26.73 1.49
N SER A 242 4.01 26.33 0.25
CA SER A 242 4.71 25.27 -0.48
C SER A 242 5.10 25.77 -1.88
N GLN A 243 5.74 24.93 -2.69
CA GLN A 243 6.03 25.25 -4.09
C GLN A 243 4.77 25.52 -4.92
N LEU A 244 3.61 24.98 -4.51
CA LEU A 244 2.33 25.17 -5.20
C LEU A 244 1.60 26.45 -4.77
N GLY A 245 2.05 27.12 -3.70
CA GLY A 245 1.41 28.31 -3.13
C GLY A 245 1.07 28.18 -1.64
N ALA A 246 0.22 29.10 -1.17
CA ALA A 246 -0.20 29.19 0.22
C ALA A 246 -1.44 28.32 0.53
N SER A 247 -1.50 27.77 1.74
CA SER A 247 -2.66 27.08 2.29
C SER A 247 -3.85 28.02 2.47
N ARG A 248 -4.98 27.47 2.91
CA ARG A 248 -6.03 28.29 3.55
C ARG A 248 -5.49 28.91 4.84
N THR A 249 -6.13 29.99 5.28
CA THR A 249 -5.85 30.62 6.58
C THR A 249 -6.20 29.68 7.73
N SER A 250 -5.43 29.76 8.81
CA SER A 250 -5.84 29.18 10.08
C SER A 250 -7.13 29.85 10.60
N HIS A 251 -7.66 29.33 11.70
CA HIS A 251 -8.59 30.12 12.50
C HIS A 251 -7.89 31.39 12.98
N SER A 252 -8.60 32.52 12.90
CA SER A 252 -8.10 33.81 13.36
C SER A 252 -8.29 33.94 14.87
N MET A 253 -7.30 34.53 15.54
CA MET A 253 -7.31 34.81 16.97
C MET A 253 -7.30 36.30 17.20
N ILE A 254 -8.14 36.80 18.11
CA ILE A 254 -8.10 38.20 18.55
C ILE A 254 -7.43 38.23 19.93
N VAL A 255 -6.45 39.12 20.08
CA VAL A 255 -5.73 39.33 21.34
C VAL A 255 -5.50 40.82 21.57
N GLN A 256 -5.64 41.24 22.82
CA GLN A 256 -5.34 42.60 23.25
C GLN A 256 -3.92 42.65 23.82
N THR A 257 -3.12 43.61 23.39
CA THR A 257 -1.83 43.91 24.05
C THR A 257 -2.06 44.43 25.46
N MET A 258 -1.06 44.29 26.34
CA MET A 258 -1.15 44.81 27.70
C MET A 258 -1.26 46.34 27.72
N GLU A 259 -1.69 46.89 28.84
CA GLU A 259 -1.60 48.34 29.07
C GLU A 259 -0.15 48.75 29.34
N ASP A 260 0.21 49.99 29.00
CA ASP A 260 1.51 50.53 29.38
C ASP A 260 1.54 50.80 30.89
N ASP A 261 2.51 50.20 31.60
CA ASP A 261 2.75 50.44 33.03
C ASP A 261 3.01 51.93 33.35
N LEU A 262 3.34 52.74 32.34
CA LEU A 262 3.52 54.19 32.46
C LEU A 262 2.23 54.91 32.90
N VAL A 263 1.05 54.40 32.56
CA VAL A 263 -0.23 54.99 33.01
C VAL A 263 -0.42 54.79 34.51
N CYS A 264 0.00 53.64 35.04
CA CYS A 264 -0.10 53.34 36.47
C CYS A 264 0.89 54.21 37.29
N SER A 265 2.11 54.42 36.78
CA SER A 265 3.10 55.28 37.46
C SER A 265 2.70 56.77 37.50
N GLN A 266 2.08 57.30 36.43
CA GLN A 266 1.59 58.68 36.43
C GLN A 266 0.36 58.87 37.33
N LEU A 267 -0.58 57.92 37.36
CA LEU A 267 -1.70 57.96 38.31
C LEU A 267 -1.25 57.84 39.76
N PHE A 268 -0.24 57.00 40.05
CA PHE A 268 0.34 56.87 41.38
C PHE A 268 1.03 58.18 41.82
N LEU A 269 1.78 58.82 40.91
CA LEU A 269 2.40 60.12 41.16
C LEU A 269 1.39 61.27 41.32
N MET A 270 0.26 61.25 40.61
CA MET A 270 -0.81 62.23 40.79
C MET A 270 -1.51 62.07 42.15
N LYS A 271 -1.81 60.84 42.57
CA LYS A 271 -2.40 60.57 43.91
C LYS A 271 -1.46 60.94 45.06
N MET A 272 -0.14 60.88 44.86
CA MET A 272 0.85 61.31 45.85
C MET A 272 0.97 62.84 45.95
N LYS A 273 0.64 63.59 44.87
CA LYS A 273 0.63 65.07 44.87
C LYS A 273 -0.66 65.67 45.42
N GLU A 274 -1.77 64.95 45.40
CA GLU A 274 -3.04 65.39 46.00
C GLU A 274 -3.11 65.20 47.52
N ASN A 275 -2.17 64.42 48.09
CA ASN A 275 -2.08 64.11 49.53
C ASN A 275 -0.90 64.80 50.24
N ALA A 276 -0.26 65.79 49.60
CA ALA A 276 0.82 66.62 50.16
C ALA A 276 0.40 68.09 50.19
#